data_AF-A0A4P6JTN9-F1
#
_entry.id   AF-A0A4P6JTN9-F1
#
_cell.length_a   1.000
_cell.length_b   1.000
_cell.length_c   1.000
_cell.angle_alpha   90.00
_cell.angle_beta   90.00
_cell.angle_gamma   90.00
#
_symmetry.space_group_name_H-M   'P 1'
#
loop_
_entity.id
_entity.type
_entity.pdbx_description
1 polymer ?
#
loop_
_entity_poly.entity_id
_entity_poly.type
_entity_poly.pdbx_seq_one_letter_code
_entity_poly.pdbx_strand_id
1 'polypeptide(L)'
;MMKIDISQQETLPLPLYDTFRAYMERHRLTWVAVARLSGVRVIIVWRMWSDLPVTAANARQVCIAVEFLTGYAYLGTLPTYELLRERIRGKHERHI
;
A
#
# COMPACT_ATOMS: atom_id res chain seq x y z
N MET A 1 20.53 -8.37 39.71
CA MET A 1 20.49 -8.36 38.22
C MET A 1 19.19 -9.03 37.80
N MET A 2 18.21 -8.24 37.37
CA MET A 2 16.85 -8.73 37.07
C MET A 2 16.86 -9.32 35.65
N LYS A 3 16.57 -10.62 35.50
CA LYS A 3 16.38 -11.26 34.19
C LYS A 3 15.04 -10.76 33.63
N ILE A 4 15.09 -9.99 32.56
CA ILE A 4 13.90 -9.64 31.80
C ILE A 4 13.43 -10.91 31.09
N ASP A 5 12.25 -11.40 31.45
CA ASP A 5 11.59 -12.51 30.76
C ASP A 5 10.86 -11.96 29.53
N ILE A 6 11.47 -12.17 28.36
CA ILE A 6 10.94 -11.73 27.07
C ILE A 6 9.85 -12.65 26.51
N SER A 7 9.53 -13.76 27.17
CA SER A 7 8.52 -14.73 26.70
C SER A 7 7.09 -14.18 26.74
N GLN A 8 6.85 -13.12 27.52
CA GLN A 8 5.55 -12.44 27.64
C GLN A 8 5.46 -11.18 26.77
N GLN A 9 6.44 -10.90 25.91
CA GLN A 9 6.32 -9.79 24.97
C GLN A 9 5.27 -10.12 23.90
N GLU A 10 4.20 -9.33 23.85
CA GLU A 10 3.22 -9.36 22.78
C GLU A 10 3.93 -9.14 21.43
N THR A 11 3.95 -10.16 20.58
CA THR A 11 4.43 -10.03 19.21
C THR A 11 3.29 -9.54 18.34
N LEU A 12 3.46 -8.39 17.68
CA LEU A 12 2.55 -7.99 16.62
C LEU A 12 2.67 -8.99 15.45
N PRO A 13 1.56 -9.38 14.81
CA PRO A 13 1.61 -10.22 13.63
C PRO A 13 2.40 -9.49 12.53
N LEU A 14 3.33 -10.21 11.89
CA LEU A 14 4.03 -9.69 10.72
C LEU A 14 3.00 -9.36 9.64
N PRO A 15 3.08 -8.19 8.99
CA PRO A 15 2.22 -7.88 7.87
C PRO A 15 2.47 -8.90 6.76
N LEU A 16 1.39 -9.52 6.28
CA LEU A 16 1.43 -10.53 5.22
C LEU A 16 1.95 -9.97 3.89
N TYR A 17 1.82 -8.66 3.69
CA TYR A 17 2.22 -7.97 2.48
C TYR A 17 2.96 -6.67 2.80
N ASP A 18 3.87 -6.31 1.91
CA ASP A 18 4.59 -5.05 1.99
C ASP A 18 3.70 -3.85 1.74
N THR A 19 4.06 -2.73 2.35
CA THR A 19 3.54 -1.43 1.93
C THR A 19 4.03 -1.14 0.50
N PHE A 20 3.28 -0.30 -0.22
CA PHE A 20 3.67 0.08 -1.57
C PHE A 20 5.04 0.79 -1.58
N ARG A 21 5.35 1.57 -0.53
CA ARG A 21 6.68 2.14 -0.29
C ARG A 21 7.77 1.08 -0.21
N ALA A 22 7.62 0.11 0.70
CA ALA A 22 8.63 -0.93 0.92
C ALA A 22 8.81 -1.82 -0.33
N TYR A 23 7.74 -2.05 -1.09
CA TYR A 23 7.80 -2.72 -2.37
C TYR A 23 8.64 -1.91 -3.38
N MET A 24 8.35 -0.61 -3.57
CA MET A 24 9.11 0.24 -4.49
C MET A 24 10.59 0.31 -4.12
N GLU A 25 10.91 0.44 -2.82
CA GLU A 25 12.28 0.53 -2.32
C GLU A 25 13.06 -0.77 -2.56
N ARG A 26 12.47 -1.93 -2.25
CA ARG A 26 13.09 -3.25 -2.51
C ARG A 26 13.41 -3.46 -3.98
N HIS A 27 12.52 -3.06 -4.86
CA HIS A 27 12.70 -3.19 -6.31
C HIS A 27 13.41 -1.98 -6.95
N ARG A 28 13.86 -1.00 -6.14
CA ARG A 28 14.56 0.23 -6.59
C ARG A 28 13.79 0.99 -7.68
N LEU A 29 12.47 0.98 -7.60
CA LEU A 29 11.61 1.67 -8.54
C LEU A 29 11.58 3.18 -8.24
N THR A 30 11.58 3.99 -9.29
CA THR A 30 11.36 5.44 -9.17
C THR A 30 9.91 5.78 -9.49
N TRP A 31 9.36 6.83 -8.87
CA TRP A 31 8.00 7.29 -9.17
C TRP A 31 7.83 7.63 -10.65
N VAL A 32 8.86 8.20 -11.28
CA VAL A 32 8.85 8.60 -12.69
C VAL A 32 8.78 7.39 -13.61
N ALA A 33 9.52 6.32 -13.35
CA ALA A 33 9.48 5.10 -14.16
C ALA A 33 8.09 4.45 -14.11
N VAL A 34 7.53 4.31 -12.91
CA VAL A 34 6.18 3.75 -12.72
C VAL A 34 5.12 4.61 -13.38
N ALA A 35 5.18 5.94 -13.23
CA ALA A 35 4.24 6.87 -13.84
C ALA A 35 4.28 6.81 -15.38
N ARG A 36 5.49 6.77 -15.96
CA ARG A 36 5.67 6.66 -17.42
C ARG A 36 5.05 5.38 -17.99
N LEU A 37 5.26 4.25 -17.32
CA LEU A 37 4.74 2.97 -17.81
C LEU A 37 3.23 2.81 -17.59
N SER A 38 2.73 3.25 -16.44
CA SER A 38 1.29 3.14 -16.10
C SER A 38 0.40 4.16 -16.83
N GLY A 39 0.99 5.22 -17.38
CA GLY A 39 0.25 6.34 -17.97
C GLY A 39 -0.41 7.26 -16.94
N VAL A 40 -0.17 7.07 -15.63
CA VAL A 40 -0.67 7.98 -14.59
C VAL A 40 0.30 9.14 -14.35
N ARG A 41 -0.20 10.23 -13.77
CA ARG A 41 0.65 11.36 -13.35
C ARG A 41 1.58 10.95 -12.20
N VAL A 42 2.80 11.47 -12.17
CA VAL A 42 3.79 11.20 -11.09
C VAL A 42 3.22 11.44 -9.69
N ILE A 43 2.40 12.48 -9.52
CA ILE A 43 1.74 12.79 -8.24
C ILE A 43 0.83 11.66 -7.75
N ILE A 44 0.25 10.86 -8.64
CA ILE A 44 -0.58 9.70 -8.28
C ILE A 44 0.30 8.61 -7.69
N VAL A 45 1.44 8.32 -8.30
CA VAL A 45 2.41 7.34 -7.76
C VAL A 45 2.96 7.81 -6.41
N TRP A 46 3.27 9.10 -6.28
CA TRP A 46 3.69 9.70 -5.02
C TRP A 46 2.63 9.55 -3.91
N ARG A 47 1.34 9.77 -4.23
CA ARG A 47 0.24 9.57 -3.27
C ARG A 47 0.20 8.13 -2.78
N MET A 48 0.33 7.16 -3.68
CA MET A 48 0.38 5.74 -3.30
C MET A 48 1.58 5.42 -2.42
N TRP A 49 2.77 5.95 -2.73
CA TRP A 49 3.98 5.82 -1.91
C TRP A 49 3.84 6.46 -0.51
N SER A 50 2.94 7.44 -0.39
CA SER A 50 2.64 8.16 0.85
C SER A 50 1.37 7.64 1.56
N ASP A 51 0.85 6.47 1.17
CA ASP A 51 -0.38 5.87 1.72
C ASP A 51 -1.62 6.79 1.65
N LEU A 52 -1.67 7.66 0.64
CA LEU A 52 -2.81 8.53 0.37
C LEU A 52 -3.76 7.90 -0.65
N PRO A 53 -5.09 8.11 -0.50
CA PRO A 53 -6.06 7.47 -1.37
C PRO A 53 -5.95 7.97 -2.81
N VAL A 54 -6.17 7.03 -3.73
CA VAL A 54 -6.29 7.24 -5.19
C VAL A 54 -7.57 6.59 -5.72
N THR A 55 -7.88 6.77 -7.00
CA THR A 55 -9.00 6.04 -7.63
C THR A 55 -8.60 4.58 -7.85
N ALA A 56 -9.57 3.66 -7.79
CA ALA A 56 -9.33 2.26 -8.10
C ALA A 56 -8.71 2.04 -9.50
N ALA A 57 -9.10 2.84 -10.49
CA ALA A 57 -8.52 2.78 -11.84
C ALA A 57 -7.02 3.10 -11.85
N ASN A 58 -6.61 4.17 -11.16
CA ASN A 58 -5.20 4.55 -11.04
C ASN A 58 -4.39 3.49 -10.29
N ALA A 59 -4.95 2.96 -9.18
CA ALA A 59 -4.31 1.89 -8.43
C ALA A 59 -4.05 0.66 -9.32
N ARG A 60 -5.06 0.24 -10.11
CA ARG A 60 -4.93 -0.89 -11.04
C ARG A 60 -3.86 -0.65 -12.10
N GLN A 61 -3.85 0.52 -12.73
CA GLN A 61 -2.84 0.86 -13.74
C GLN A 61 -1.42 0.83 -13.17
N VAL A 62 -1.23 1.34 -11.96
CA VAL A 62 0.06 1.31 -11.27
C VAL A 62 0.45 -0.13 -10.90
N CYS A 63 -0.47 -0.96 -10.40
CA CYS A 63 -0.18 -2.37 -10.09
C CYS A 63 0.31 -3.15 -11.32
N ILE A 64 -0.36 -3.00 -12.46
CA ILE A 64 0.05 -3.62 -13.73
C ILE A 64 1.46 -3.14 -14.14
N ALA A 65 1.71 -1.84 -14.03
CA ALA A 65 3.01 -1.28 -14.40
C ALA A 65 4.15 -1.79 -13.50
N VAL A 66 3.94 -1.88 -12.19
CA VAL A 66 5.00 -2.39 -11.30
C VAL A 66 5.25 -3.88 -11.49
N GLU A 67 4.21 -4.67 -11.79
CA GLU A 67 4.37 -6.07 -12.15
C GLU A 67 5.20 -6.22 -13.43
N PHE A 68 4.92 -5.40 -14.45
CA PHE A 68 5.71 -5.41 -15.69
C PHE A 68 7.17 -4.98 -15.47
N LEU A 69 7.44 -4.00 -14.61
CA LEU A 69 8.81 -3.53 -14.32
C LEU A 69 9.64 -4.51 -13.50
N THR A 70 9.00 -5.31 -12.65
CA THR A 70 9.69 -6.15 -11.67
C THR A 70 9.59 -7.64 -11.94
N GLY A 71 8.59 -8.06 -12.72
CA GLY A 71 8.18 -9.46 -12.84
C GLY A 71 7.36 -9.99 -11.65
N TYR A 72 7.05 -9.16 -10.65
CA TYR A 72 6.34 -9.57 -9.43
C TYR A 72 5.12 -8.68 -9.16
N ALA A 73 3.94 -9.29 -9.01
CA ALA A 73 2.74 -8.56 -8.66
C ALA A 73 2.85 -7.94 -7.25
N TYR A 74 2.41 -6.69 -7.11
CA TYR A 74 2.18 -6.09 -5.80
C TYR A 74 0.84 -6.57 -5.24
N LEU A 75 0.88 -7.30 -4.12
CA LEU A 75 -0.30 -7.93 -3.50
C LEU A 75 -0.84 -7.15 -2.29
N GLY A 76 -0.16 -6.08 -1.86
CA GLY A 76 -0.60 -5.27 -0.75
C GLY A 76 -1.88 -4.49 -1.07
N THR A 77 -2.59 -4.08 -0.02
CA THR A 77 -3.76 -3.21 -0.19
C THR A 77 -3.31 -1.78 -0.51
N LEU A 78 -4.00 -1.12 -1.45
CA LEU A 78 -3.82 0.30 -1.72
C LEU A 78 -5.04 1.07 -1.21
N PRO A 79 -4.83 2.20 -0.52
CA PRO A 79 -5.94 3.05 -0.14
C PRO A 79 -6.61 3.61 -1.40
N THR A 80 -7.90 3.33 -1.56
CA THR A 80 -8.73 3.91 -2.62
C THR A 80 -9.83 4.78 -2.03
N TYR A 81 -10.32 5.75 -2.80
CA TYR A 81 -11.47 6.56 -2.36
C TYR A 81 -12.73 5.71 -2.14
N GLU A 82 -12.88 4.62 -2.90
CA GLU A 82 -13.95 3.64 -2.75
C GLU A 82 -13.88 2.96 -1.37
N LEU A 83 -12.72 2.39 -1.02
CA LEU A 83 -12.49 1.73 0.27
C LEU A 83 -12.67 2.70 1.45
N LEU A 84 -12.24 3.95 1.28
CA LEU A 84 -12.42 4.97 2.30
C LEU A 84 -13.91 5.28 2.53
N ARG A 85 -14.70 5.42 1.47
CA ARG A 85 -16.15 5.64 1.57
C ARG A 85 -16.85 4.48 2.29
N GLU A 86 -16.50 3.24 1.97
CA GLU A 86 -17.05 2.05 2.63
C GLU A 86 -16.73 2.00 4.13
N ARG A 87 -15.48 2.31 4.50
CA ARG A 87 -15.09 2.40 5.93
C ARG A 87 -15.87 3.47 6.68
N ILE A 88 -16.08 4.64 6.07
CA ILE A 88 -16.85 5.72 6.69
C ILE A 88 -18.31 5.31 6.87
N ARG A 89 -18.91 4.65 5.86
CA ARG A 89 -20.30 4.14 5.94
C ARG A 89 -20.45 3.07 7.02
N GLY A 90 -19.60 2.05 7.03
CA GLY A 90 -19.65 0.97 8.03
C GLY A 90 -19.28 1.40 9.45
N LYS A 91 -18.69 2.60 9.63
CA LYS A 91 -18.54 3.20 10.96
C LYS A 91 -19.84 3.85 11.43
N HIS A 92 -20.61 4.48 10.53
CA HIS A 92 -21.91 5.07 10.89
C HIS A 92 -22.95 4.00 11.25
N GLU A 93 -22.96 2.86 10.56
CA GLU A 93 -23.90 1.76 10.83
C GLU A 93 -23.64 1.03 12.16
N ARG A 94 -22.43 1.11 12.73
CA ARG A 94 -22.07 0.47 14.01
C ARG A 94 -22.36 1.34 15.24
N HIS A 95 -22.85 2.56 15.04
CA HIS A 95 -23.18 3.50 16.11
C HIS A 95 -24.70 3.75 16.25
N ILE A 96 -25.54 2.90 15.65
CA ILE A 96 -27.01 2.93 15.77
C ILE A 96 -27.46 1.69 16.54
#